data_AF-A0A7J9PV88-F1
#
_entry.id   AF-A0A7J9PV88-F1
#
_cell.length_a   1.000
_cell.length_b   1.000
_cell.length_c   1.000
_cell.angle_alpha   90.00
_cell.angle_beta   90.00
_cell.angle_gamma   90.00
#
_symmetry.space_group_name_H-M   'P 1'
#
loop_
_entity.id
_entity.type
_entity.pdbx_description
1 polymer ?
#
loop_
_entity_poly.entity_id
_entity_poly.type
_entity_poly.pdbx_seq_one_letter_code
_entity_poly.pdbx_strand_id
1 'polypeptide(L)' 'MFRFDKRQLFKWIKHKGIVCDRCGVEVTESKVRRDRMGHIELACPVSHIWFARGIPSRLGLLLDLSSRNLERVLY' A
#
# COMPACT_ATOMS: atom_id res chain seq x y z
N MET A 1 -16.00 -15.73 -10.86
CA MET A 1 -17.44 -15.96 -10.64
C MET A 1 -17.81 -15.57 -9.21
N PHE A 2 -17.78 -14.28 -8.86
CA PHE A 2 -18.34 -13.78 -7.60
C PHE A 2 -19.78 -13.37 -7.87
N ARG A 3 -20.74 -14.15 -7.36
CA ARG A 3 -22.17 -13.83 -7.40
C ARG A 3 -22.41 -12.61 -6.50
N PHE A 4 -22.42 -11.42 -7.10
CA PHE A 4 -22.99 -10.23 -6.45
C PHE A 4 -24.51 -10.35 -6.52
N ASP A 5 -25.12 -10.53 -5.35
CA ASP A 5 -26.55 -10.71 -5.17
C ASP A 5 -27.30 -9.52 -5.80
N LYS A 6 -28.19 -9.82 -6.75
CA LYS A 6 -28.88 -8.86 -7.63
C LYS A 6 -30.10 -8.22 -6.95
N ARG A 7 -29.99 -7.84 -5.68
CA ARG A 7 -31.07 -7.15 -4.95
C ARG A 7 -30.60 -5.75 -4.54
N GLN A 8 -30.85 -4.80 -5.45
CA GLN A 8 -30.87 -3.33 -5.23
C GLN A 8 -29.50 -2.70 -4.93
N LEU A 9 -29.03 -1.61 -5.55
CA LEU A 9 -29.57 -0.56 -6.41
C LEU A 9 -28.36 -0.04 -7.22
N PHE A 10 -28.59 0.71 -8.31
CA PHE A 10 -27.62 1.28 -9.27
C PHE A 10 -27.43 0.50 -10.58
N LYS A 11 -28.29 0.84 -11.55
CA LYS A 11 -28.08 0.55 -12.97
C LYS A 11 -26.80 1.26 -13.43
N TRP A 12 -25.85 0.49 -13.94
CA TRP A 12 -24.41 0.76 -14.12
C TRP A 12 -23.99 2.10 -14.77
N ILE A 13 -24.89 2.84 -15.43
CA ILE A 13 -24.55 4.04 -16.20
C ILE A 13 -24.87 5.35 -15.43
N LYS A 14 -25.81 5.36 -14.50
CA LYS A 14 -26.31 6.61 -13.87
C LYS A 14 -25.57 7.03 -12.59
N HIS A 15 -24.74 6.15 -12.02
CA HIS A 15 -24.20 6.33 -10.66
C HIS A 15 -22.68 6.05 -10.57
N LYS A 16 -21.95 6.25 -11.68
CA LYS A 16 -20.49 6.12 -11.71
C LYS A 16 -19.87 7.16 -10.76
N GLY A 17 -19.13 6.70 -9.75
CA GLY A 17 -18.49 7.57 -8.74
C GLY A 17 -19.28 7.76 -7.44
N ILE A 18 -20.41 7.06 -7.24
CA ILE A 18 -21.13 7.07 -5.96
C ILE A 18 -20.61 5.94 -5.06
N VAL A 19 -20.39 6.25 -3.78
CA VAL A 19 -20.05 5.29 -2.74
C VAL A 19 -21.34 4.76 -2.11
N CYS A 20 -21.46 3.43 -1.99
CA CYS A 20 -22.64 2.83 -1.37
C CYS A 20 -22.61 3.00 0.17
N ASP A 21 -23.64 3.59 0.76
CA ASP A 21 -23.72 3.83 2.22
C ASP A 21 -23.75 2.54 3.06
N ARG A 22 -24.20 1.42 2.47
CA ARG A 22 -24.29 0.14 3.18
C ARG A 22 -22.96 -0.62 3.19
N CYS A 23 -22.18 -0.57 2.10
CA CYS A 23 -20.96 -1.37 1.96
C CYS A 23 -19.67 -0.56 1.81
N GLY A 24 -19.74 0.77 1.65
CA GLY A 24 -18.58 1.63 1.46
C GLY A 24 -17.85 1.44 0.13
N VAL A 25 -18.39 0.64 -0.79
CA VAL A 25 -17.76 0.37 -2.09
C VAL A 25 -18.21 1.40 -3.11
N GLU A 26 -17.24 1.97 -3.81
CA GLU A 26 -17.48 2.91 -4.91
C GLU A 26 -17.84 2.17 -6.21
N VAL A 27 -18.91 2.58 -6.87
CA VAL A 27 -19.32 2.03 -8.16
C VAL A 27 -18.45 2.62 -9.27
N THR A 28 -17.41 1.89 -9.64
CA THR A 28 -16.45 2.23 -10.69
C THR A 28 -16.13 1.04 -11.57
N GLU A 29 -15.45 1.29 -12.68
CA GLU A 29 -14.92 0.21 -13.51
C GLU A 29 -13.92 -0.62 -12.73
N SER A 30 -13.96 -1.94 -12.89
CA SER A 30 -13.02 -2.88 -12.26
C SER A 30 -11.55 -2.56 -12.54
N LYS A 31 -11.24 -1.73 -13.55
CA LYS A 31 -9.89 -1.27 -13.88
C LYS A 31 -9.21 -0.54 -12.72
N VAL A 32 -9.96 0.27 -11.95
CA VAL A 32 -9.39 1.10 -10.86
C VAL A 32 -8.76 0.27 -9.73
N ARG A 33 -9.13 -1.02 -9.60
CA ARG A 33 -8.55 -1.95 -8.60
C ARG A 33 -7.07 -2.24 -8.85
N ARG A 34 -6.55 -1.91 -10.04
CA ARG A 34 -5.13 -2.05 -10.39
C ARG A 34 -4.31 -0.80 -10.11
N ASP A 35 -4.96 0.37 -10.06
CA ASP A 35 -4.30 1.67 -9.92
C ASP A 35 -4.33 2.18 -8.47
N ARG A 36 -5.36 1.82 -7.69
CA ARG A 36 -5.51 2.25 -6.29
C ARG A 36 -4.57 1.46 -5.37
N MET A 37 -3.62 2.17 -4.76
CA MET A 37 -2.66 1.61 -3.81
C MET A 37 -3.23 1.61 -2.39
N GLY A 38 -2.99 0.52 -1.66
CA GLY A 38 -3.15 0.47 -0.20
C GLY A 38 -1.81 0.72 0.50
N HIS A 39 -1.85 1.17 1.75
CA HIS A 39 -0.67 1.24 2.59
C HIS A 39 -0.96 0.61 3.95
N ILE A 40 0.10 0.25 4.66
CA ILE A 40 0.03 -0.33 6.01
C ILE A 40 0.75 0.64 6.93
N GLU A 41 0.08 1.02 8.02
CA GLU A 41 0.68 1.80 9.09
C GLU A 41 1.42 0.85 10.04
N LEU A 42 2.74 1.00 10.12
CA LEU A 42 3.57 0.20 11.01
C LEU A 42 3.57 0.81 12.41
N ALA A 43 3.51 -0.02 13.45
CA ALA A 43 3.61 0.44 14.83
C ALA A 43 4.99 1.05 15.17
N CYS A 44 6.05 0.53 14.53
CA CYS A 44 7.41 1.06 14.63
C CYS A 44 8.00 1.27 13.22
N PRO A 45 8.84 2.30 13.05
CA PRO A 45 9.51 2.54 11.78
C PRO A 45 10.50 1.41 11.47
N VAL A 46 10.58 1.01 10.20
CA VAL A 46 11.50 -0.03 9.72
C VAL A 46 12.32 0.52 8.55
N SER A 47 13.62 0.21 8.52
CA SER A 47 14.48 0.58 7.40
C SER A 47 14.26 -0.36 6.22
N HIS A 48 14.14 0.18 5.00
CA HIS A 48 14.06 -0.65 3.80
C HIS A 48 15.43 -1.25 3.44
N ILE A 49 15.46 -2.56 3.15
CA ILE A 49 16.70 -3.35 2.98
C ILE A 49 17.66 -2.81 1.90
N TRP A 50 17.13 -2.20 0.84
CA TRP A 50 17.94 -1.62 -0.24
C TRP A 50 18.82 -0.44 0.19
N PHE A 51 18.50 0.23 1.30
CA PHE A 51 19.32 1.33 1.82
C PHE A 51 20.25 0.84 2.93
N ALA A 52 19.87 -0.22 3.65
CA ALA A 52 20.68 -0.83 4.71
C ALA A 52 21.77 -1.75 4.17
N ARG A 53 21.44 -2.69 3.27
CA ARG A 53 22.36 -3.75 2.77
C ARG A 53 22.91 -3.51 1.36
N GLY A 54 22.56 -2.40 0.71
CA GLY A 54 23.22 -2.01 -0.54
C GLY A 54 24.70 -1.75 -0.27
N ILE A 55 25.61 -2.16 -1.16
CA ILE A 55 27.05 -1.86 -1.04
C ILE A 55 27.35 -0.72 -2.03
N PRO A 56 27.85 0.45 -1.58
CA PRO A 56 28.00 0.88 -0.19
C PRO A 56 26.64 1.21 0.46
N SER A 57 26.53 1.01 1.78
CA SER A 57 25.29 1.29 2.50
C SER A 57 25.02 2.79 2.48
N ARG A 58 23.97 3.20 1.77
CA ARG A 58 23.58 4.62 1.68
C ARG A 58 23.34 5.24 3.05
N LEU A 59 22.77 4.49 3.98
CA LEU A 59 22.60 4.92 5.37
C LEU A 59 23.94 5.05 6.12
N GLY A 60 24.86 4.10 5.91
CA GLY A 60 26.19 4.16 6.51
C GLY A 60 27.01 5.36 6.01
N LEU A 61 26.90 5.70 4.73
CA LEU A 61 27.56 6.88 4.16
C LEU A 61 27.02 8.20 4.73
N LEU A 62 25.70 8.29 4.95
CA LEU A 62 25.07 9.50 5.50
C LEU A 62 25.41 9.71 6.98
N LEU A 63 25.52 8.62 7.73
CA LEU A 63 25.72 8.64 9.18
C LEU A 63 27.19 8.44 9.59
N ASP A 64 28.10 8.31 8.62
CA ASP A 64 29.51 7.95 8.80
C ASP A 64 29.70 6.71 9.70
N LEU A 65 28.85 5.69 9.48
CA LEU A 65 28.87 4.42 10.20
C LEU A 65 29.39 3.30 9.31
N SER A 66 30.24 2.44 9.89
CA SER A 66 30.61 1.18 9.24
C SER A 66 29.38 0.28 9.06
N SER A 67 29.36 -0.51 7.98
CA SER A 67 28.27 -1.45 7.69
C SER A 67 27.98 -2.40 8.86
N ARG A 68 29.03 -2.83 9.57
CA ARG A 68 28.92 -3.70 10.75
C ARG A 68 28.20 -3.02 11.93
N ASN A 69 28.42 -1.73 12.14
CA ASN A 69 27.74 -0.99 13.20
C ASN A 69 26.28 -0.74 12.82
N LEU A 70 26.00 -0.48 11.55
CA LEU A 70 24.64 -0.30 11.05
C LEU A 70 23.79 -1.58 11.24
N GLU A 71 24.36 -2.75 10.98
CA GLU A 71 23.66 -4.03 11.19
C GLU A 71 23.27 -4.25 12.65
N ARG A 72 24.14 -3.92 13.61
CA ARG A 72 23.87 -4.04 15.06
C ARG A 72 22.80 -3.09 15.60
N VAL A 73 22.53 -2.00 14.90
CA VAL A 73 21.49 -1.03 15.31
C VAL A 73 20.13 -1.43 14.76
N LEU A 74 20.11 -2.08 13.59
CA LEU A 74 18.88 -2.52 12.92
C LEU A 74 18.38 -3.88 13.41
N TYR A 75 19.28 -4.75 13.87
CA TYR A 75 19.01 -6.09 14.40
C TYR A 75 19.74 -6.29 15.72
#